data_AF-A0A7I6MYD8-F1
#
_entry.id   AF-A0A7I6MYD8-F1
#
_cell.length_a   1.000
_cell.length_b   1.000
_cell.length_c   1.000
_cell.angle_alpha   90.00
_cell.angle_beta   90.00
_cell.angle_gamma   90.00
#
_symmetry.space_group_name_H-M   'P 1'
#
loop_
_entity.id
_entity.type
_entity.pdbx_description
1 polymer ?
#
loop_
_entity_poly.entity_id
_entity_poly.type
_entity_poly.pdbx_seq_one_letter_code
_entity_poly.pdbx_strand_id
1 'polypeptide(L)'
;RREYVGAGIKHDFWNPENTADYQKRAEISKKCLSDALDALTSDACTCVVFDATNATLERRHYIREEVARRSRCEMLFIESICDDPDLIAISINEIKLNSKDYEKNTLEEVIVDYNQRIGHYHSIYKPLEDAEQCSFIKVIDVGRQMFCNQVYGYLQSRIMFLMANLQIRPRPIWLSRHGQSMYNTQGKIGGDSLLSPHGAMYAQQLDKFIIANYPEDTRLSVWTSTMARTGQTVERIAARGRTVVKWKQLDEIDAGICDGLTYPQVAERYPDEYL
;
A
#
# COMPACT_ATOMS: atom_id res chain seq x y z
N ARG A 1 -12.78 -18.92 2.13
CA ARG A 1 -13.89 -19.00 3.13
C ARG A 1 -15.26 -18.74 2.52
N ARG A 2 -15.57 -17.54 2.00
CA ARG A 2 -16.94 -17.17 1.53
C ARG A 2 -17.53 -18.15 0.52
N GLU A 3 -16.70 -18.71 -0.35
CA GLU A 3 -17.11 -19.74 -1.31
C GLU A 3 -17.58 -21.05 -0.64
N TYR A 4 -17.00 -21.41 0.52
CA TYR A 4 -17.28 -22.68 1.20
C TYR A 4 -18.44 -22.60 2.18
N VAL A 5 -18.61 -21.45 2.85
CA VAL A 5 -19.59 -21.30 3.96
C VAL A 5 -20.53 -20.11 3.78
N GLY A 6 -20.49 -19.41 2.64
CA GLY A 6 -21.31 -18.25 2.37
C GLY A 6 -20.85 -16.95 3.03
N ALA A 7 -21.56 -15.87 2.70
CA ALA A 7 -21.45 -14.56 3.32
C ALA A 7 -22.44 -14.43 4.50
N GLY A 8 -22.27 -13.39 5.33
CA GLY A 8 -23.20 -13.11 6.44
C GLY A 8 -22.98 -13.98 7.69
N ILE A 9 -21.81 -14.63 7.79
CA ILE A 9 -21.44 -15.45 8.94
C ILE A 9 -21.10 -14.56 10.14
N LYS A 10 -21.71 -14.86 11.29
CA LYS A 10 -21.55 -14.16 12.58
C LYS A 10 -20.35 -14.66 13.37
N HIS A 11 -20.00 -13.94 14.45
CA HIS A 11 -18.81 -14.18 15.27
C HIS A 11 -18.66 -15.62 15.78
N ASP A 12 -19.75 -16.36 15.98
CA ASP A 12 -19.76 -17.75 16.49
C ASP A 12 -18.95 -18.74 15.64
N PHE A 13 -18.82 -18.49 14.33
CA PHE A 13 -17.97 -19.28 13.45
C PHE A 13 -16.48 -19.18 13.81
N TRP A 14 -16.09 -18.10 14.49
CA TRP A 14 -14.73 -17.86 14.95
C TRP A 14 -14.49 -18.27 16.41
N ASN A 15 -15.54 -18.61 17.16
CA ASN A 15 -15.44 -19.08 18.53
C ASN A 15 -14.50 -20.30 18.61
N PRO A 16 -13.43 -20.28 19.43
CA PRO A 16 -12.51 -21.40 19.55
C PRO A 16 -13.14 -22.65 20.17
N GLU A 17 -14.22 -22.52 20.94
CA GLU A 17 -14.95 -23.63 21.54
C GLU A 17 -15.86 -24.35 20.52
N ASN A 18 -16.15 -23.71 19.38
CA ASN A 18 -16.92 -24.30 18.29
C ASN A 18 -16.02 -25.22 17.44
N THR A 19 -15.90 -26.47 17.87
CA THR A 19 -15.03 -27.47 17.25
C THR A 19 -15.41 -27.78 15.79
N ALA A 20 -16.70 -27.78 15.45
CA ALA A 20 -17.18 -28.06 14.10
C ALA A 20 -16.76 -26.95 13.11
N ASP A 21 -16.96 -25.67 13.46
CA ASP A 21 -16.53 -24.58 12.59
C ASP A 21 -15.02 -24.36 12.63
N TYR A 22 -14.35 -24.69 13.73
CA TYR A 22 -12.90 -24.78 13.77
C TYR A 22 -12.35 -25.76 12.72
N GLN A 23 -12.93 -26.97 12.61
CA GLN A 23 -12.54 -27.95 11.60
C GLN A 23 -12.73 -27.41 10.18
N LYS A 24 -13.87 -26.79 9.88
CA LYS A 24 -14.10 -26.13 8.58
C LYS A 24 -13.04 -25.06 8.28
N ARG A 25 -12.72 -24.20 9.26
CA ARG A 25 -11.66 -23.18 9.11
C ARG A 25 -10.28 -23.82 8.86
N ALA A 26 -9.98 -24.93 9.53
CA ALA A 26 -8.73 -25.65 9.33
C ALA A 26 -8.64 -26.25 7.93
N GLU A 27 -9.70 -26.89 7.43
CA GLU A 27 -9.74 -27.46 6.06
C GLU A 27 -9.59 -26.38 4.99
N ILE A 28 -10.32 -25.26 5.12
CA ILE A 28 -10.20 -24.12 4.21
C ILE A 28 -8.77 -23.59 4.22
N SER A 29 -8.16 -23.44 5.41
CA SER A 29 -6.78 -22.97 5.54
C SER A 29 -5.78 -23.92 4.88
N LYS A 30 -5.95 -25.24 5.03
CA LYS A 30 -5.10 -26.25 4.41
C LYS A 30 -5.19 -26.22 2.89
N LYS A 31 -6.41 -26.10 2.36
CA LYS A 31 -6.62 -25.98 0.92
C LYS A 31 -5.98 -24.72 0.35
N CYS A 32 -6.23 -23.55 0.96
CA CYS A 32 -5.61 -22.30 0.53
C CYS A 32 -4.07 -22.35 0.58
N LEU A 33 -3.50 -23.00 1.60
CA LEU A 33 -2.05 -23.18 1.70
C LEU A 33 -1.54 -24.11 0.59
N SER A 34 -2.26 -25.19 0.28
CA SER A 34 -1.89 -26.07 -0.84
C SER A 34 -1.89 -25.31 -2.15
N ASP A 35 -2.98 -24.60 -2.48
CA ASP A 35 -3.11 -23.86 -3.73
C ASP A 35 -1.99 -22.81 -3.88
N ALA A 36 -1.65 -22.13 -2.77
CA ALA A 36 -0.52 -21.20 -2.69
C ALA A 36 0.83 -21.87 -3.00
N LEU A 37 1.09 -23.04 -2.39
CA LEU A 37 2.33 -23.79 -2.59
C LEU A 37 2.39 -24.37 -4.01
N ASP A 38 1.28 -24.86 -4.55
CA ASP A 38 1.17 -25.35 -5.92
C ASP A 38 1.51 -24.23 -6.93
N ALA A 39 1.00 -23.02 -6.71
CA ALA A 39 1.32 -21.86 -7.55
C ALA A 39 2.81 -21.49 -7.51
N LEU A 40 3.47 -21.57 -6.34
CA LEU A 40 4.90 -21.35 -6.22
C LEU A 40 5.72 -22.46 -6.90
N THR A 41 5.34 -23.72 -6.72
CA THR A 41 6.10 -24.86 -7.27
C THR A 41 5.92 -25.03 -8.78
N SER A 42 4.84 -24.50 -9.35
CA SER A 42 4.57 -24.51 -10.79
C SER A 42 5.08 -23.25 -11.52
N ASP A 43 5.80 -22.37 -10.83
CA ASP A 43 6.27 -21.07 -11.32
C ASP A 43 5.14 -20.15 -11.84
N ALA A 44 3.89 -20.39 -11.42
CA ALA A 44 2.76 -19.52 -11.74
C ALA A 44 2.87 -18.17 -11.00
N CYS A 45 3.59 -18.13 -9.89
CA CYS A 45 3.94 -16.90 -9.19
C CYS A 45 5.32 -17.00 -8.50
N THR A 46 5.92 -15.85 -8.22
CA THR A 46 7.23 -15.75 -7.52
C THR A 46 7.08 -15.47 -6.01
N CYS A 47 5.89 -15.04 -5.58
CA CYS A 47 5.62 -14.65 -4.19
C CYS A 47 4.15 -14.90 -3.87
N VAL A 48 3.89 -15.37 -2.65
CA VAL A 48 2.53 -15.55 -2.11
C VAL A 48 2.39 -14.77 -0.81
N VAL A 49 1.29 -14.03 -0.69
CA VAL A 49 0.85 -13.44 0.58
C VAL A 49 -0.27 -14.31 1.15
N PHE A 50 0.02 -15.01 2.23
CA PHE A 50 -0.95 -15.88 2.91
C PHE A 50 -1.70 -15.11 4.01
N ASP A 51 -2.73 -14.37 3.60
CA ASP A 51 -3.55 -13.53 4.49
C ASP A 51 -4.53 -14.34 5.35
N ALA A 52 -4.14 -14.57 6.61
CA ALA A 52 -4.97 -15.18 7.64
C ALA A 52 -4.50 -14.72 9.03
N THR A 53 -5.33 -14.89 10.05
CA THR A 53 -4.99 -14.44 11.41
C THR A 53 -3.79 -15.17 12.00
N ASN A 54 -3.61 -16.46 11.68
CA ASN A 54 -2.46 -17.28 12.09
C ASN A 54 -2.05 -17.09 13.58
N ALA A 55 -3.07 -16.97 14.44
CA ALA A 55 -2.94 -16.43 15.79
C ALA A 55 -2.30 -17.39 16.79
N THR A 56 -2.16 -18.69 16.47
CA THR A 56 -1.62 -19.70 17.40
C THR A 56 -0.27 -20.23 16.92
N LEU A 57 0.55 -20.68 17.87
CA LEU A 57 1.86 -21.29 17.61
C LEU A 57 1.75 -22.53 16.72
N GLU A 58 0.77 -23.39 16.98
CA GLU A 58 0.56 -24.64 16.24
C GLU A 58 0.22 -24.36 14.78
N ARG A 59 -0.57 -23.32 14.52
CA ARG A 59 -0.93 -22.91 13.16
C ARG A 59 0.31 -22.44 12.39
N ARG A 60 1.13 -21.59 13.00
CA ARG A 60 2.35 -21.06 12.37
C ARG A 60 3.38 -22.18 12.16
N HIS A 61 3.54 -23.07 13.12
CA HIS A 61 4.38 -24.25 13.01
C HIS A 61 3.95 -25.13 11.83
N TYR A 62 2.65 -25.46 11.73
CA TYR A 62 2.11 -26.22 10.60
C TYR A 62 2.42 -25.57 9.24
N ILE A 63 2.20 -24.25 9.11
CA ILE A 63 2.47 -23.53 7.85
C ILE A 63 3.96 -23.61 7.48
N ARG A 64 4.85 -23.43 8.46
CA ARG A 64 6.31 -23.54 8.25
C ARG A 64 6.72 -24.92 7.79
N GLU A 65 6.20 -25.96 8.42
CA GLU A 65 6.51 -27.34 8.03
C GLU A 65 6.03 -27.65 6.60
N GLU A 66 4.81 -27.26 6.24
CA GLU A 66 4.28 -27.48 4.89
C GLU A 66 5.12 -26.76 3.82
N VAL A 67 5.50 -25.52 4.09
CA VAL A 67 6.34 -24.74 3.18
C VAL A 67 7.74 -25.35 3.06
N ALA A 68 8.36 -25.76 4.17
CA ALA A 68 9.66 -26.43 4.16
C ALA A 68 9.64 -27.79 3.44
N ARG A 69 8.53 -28.53 3.49
CA ARG A 69 8.38 -29.82 2.78
C ARG A 69 8.19 -29.66 1.28
N ARG A 70 7.39 -28.68 0.86
CA ARG A 70 6.92 -28.58 -0.55
C ARG A 70 7.71 -27.57 -1.37
N SER A 71 8.42 -26.66 -0.73
CA SER A 71 9.04 -25.53 -1.39
C SER A 71 10.41 -25.22 -0.81
N ARG A 72 11.28 -24.63 -1.64
CA ARG A 72 12.54 -24.01 -1.21
C ARG A 72 12.41 -22.50 -1.02
N CYS A 73 11.18 -21.99 -0.96
CA CYS A 73 10.92 -20.56 -0.76
C CYS A 73 11.33 -20.11 0.64
N GLU A 74 11.79 -18.86 0.71
CA GLU A 74 11.90 -18.14 1.96
C GLU A 74 10.51 -17.84 2.53
N MET A 75 10.39 -17.80 3.86
CA MET A 75 9.16 -17.43 4.55
C MET A 75 9.45 -16.26 5.48
N LEU A 76 8.54 -15.27 5.47
CA LEU A 76 8.57 -14.12 6.36
C LEU A 76 7.17 -13.93 6.96
N PHE A 77 7.05 -13.95 8.28
CA PHE A 77 5.82 -13.54 8.94
C PHE A 77 5.75 -12.02 9.08
N ILE A 78 4.57 -11.45 8.89
CA ILE A 78 4.30 -10.04 9.16
C ILE A 78 3.14 -10.00 10.14
N GLU A 79 3.40 -9.54 11.36
CA GLU A 79 2.43 -9.46 12.44
C GLU A 79 2.07 -7.99 12.68
N SER A 80 0.80 -7.65 12.51
CA SER A 80 0.26 -6.33 12.80
C SER A 80 -0.40 -6.34 14.17
N ILE A 81 0.17 -5.59 15.12
CA ILE A 81 -0.34 -5.45 16.48
C ILE A 81 -0.87 -4.03 16.64
N CYS A 82 -2.11 -3.88 17.07
CA CYS A 82 -2.73 -2.57 17.28
C CYS A 82 -3.69 -2.68 18.47
N ASP A 83 -3.34 -2.01 19.56
CA ASP A 83 -4.17 -1.98 20.77
C ASP A 83 -4.90 -0.62 20.92
N ASP A 84 -4.69 0.30 19.98
CA ASP A 84 -5.34 1.61 19.94
C ASP A 84 -6.84 1.47 19.56
N PRO A 85 -7.77 1.79 20.47
CA PRO A 85 -9.21 1.65 20.24
C PRO A 85 -9.73 2.51 19.08
N ASP A 86 -9.16 3.69 18.86
CA ASP A 86 -9.60 4.60 17.80
C ASP A 86 -9.21 4.05 16.43
N LEU A 87 -8.00 3.49 16.31
CA LEU A 87 -7.54 2.84 15.08
C LEU A 87 -8.34 1.57 14.77
N ILE A 88 -8.69 0.79 15.79
CA ILE A 88 -9.58 -0.37 15.65
C ILE A 88 -10.97 0.08 15.16
N ALA A 89 -11.54 1.12 15.75
CA ALA A 89 -12.84 1.66 15.35
C ALA A 89 -12.85 2.15 13.90
N ILE A 90 -11.80 2.90 13.48
CA ILE A 90 -11.63 3.34 12.08
C ILE A 90 -11.57 2.12 11.14
N SER A 91 -10.78 1.10 11.49
CA SER A 91 -10.67 -0.12 10.68
C SER A 91 -12.01 -0.85 10.54
N ILE A 92 -12.82 -0.92 11.60
CA ILE A 92 -14.15 -1.53 11.56
C ILE A 92 -15.05 -0.74 10.61
N ASN A 93 -15.08 0.59 10.76
CA ASN A 93 -15.90 1.48 9.95
C ASN A 93 -15.53 1.41 8.46
N GLU A 94 -14.25 1.53 8.10
CA GLU A 94 -13.84 1.63 6.70
C GLU A 94 -13.85 0.27 5.98
N ILE A 95 -13.39 -0.79 6.63
CA ILE A 95 -13.13 -2.07 5.97
C ILE A 95 -14.30 -3.04 6.12
N LYS A 96 -15.00 -3.03 7.26
CA LYS A 96 -16.02 -4.04 7.57
C LYS A 96 -17.42 -3.64 7.14
N LEU A 97 -17.77 -2.36 7.16
CA LEU A 97 -19.04 -1.89 6.56
C LEU A 97 -19.11 -2.22 5.07
N ASN A 98 -17.99 -2.14 4.36
CA ASN A 98 -17.91 -2.45 2.93
C ASN A 98 -17.69 -3.96 2.65
N SER A 99 -17.69 -4.80 3.68
CA SER A 99 -17.54 -6.25 3.52
C SER A 99 -18.88 -6.90 3.16
N LYS A 100 -18.84 -7.86 2.23
CA LYS A 100 -20.00 -8.73 1.92
C LYS A 100 -20.56 -9.47 3.13
N ASP A 101 -19.77 -9.62 4.20
CA ASP A 101 -20.22 -10.28 5.43
C ASP A 101 -21.18 -9.42 6.27
N TYR A 102 -21.23 -8.11 6.03
CA TYR A 102 -22.01 -7.15 6.82
C TYR A 102 -22.90 -6.23 5.96
N GLU A 103 -23.07 -6.55 4.67
CA GLU A 103 -23.79 -5.71 3.69
C GLU A 103 -25.22 -5.36 4.11
N LYS A 104 -25.85 -6.17 4.96
CA LYS A 104 -27.24 -5.98 5.45
C LYS A 104 -27.32 -5.59 6.92
N ASN A 105 -26.19 -5.35 7.60
CA ASN A 105 -26.16 -5.03 9.02
C ASN A 105 -26.06 -3.53 9.27
N THR A 106 -26.60 -3.07 10.39
CA THR A 106 -26.37 -1.69 10.85
C THR A 106 -24.96 -1.56 11.42
N LEU A 107 -24.43 -0.34 11.49
CA LEU A 107 -23.10 -0.10 12.05
C LEU A 107 -22.96 -0.66 13.48
N GLU A 108 -23.99 -0.48 14.31
CA GLU A 108 -24.01 -0.95 15.70
C GLU A 108 -23.91 -2.48 15.77
N GLU A 109 -24.67 -3.19 14.93
CA GLU A 109 -24.64 -4.65 14.85
C GLU A 109 -23.26 -5.17 14.41
N VAL A 110 -22.64 -4.48 13.44
CA VAL A 110 -21.30 -4.83 12.95
C VAL A 110 -20.26 -4.64 14.05
N ILE A 111 -20.32 -3.53 14.79
CA ILE A 111 -19.39 -3.25 15.89
C ILE A 111 -19.50 -4.34 16.97
N VAL A 112 -20.72 -4.72 17.38
CA VAL A 112 -20.93 -5.74 18.42
C VAL A 112 -20.40 -7.10 17.98
N ASP A 113 -20.80 -7.57 16.79
CA ASP A 113 -20.36 -8.87 16.27
C ASP A 113 -18.84 -8.91 16.08
N TYR A 114 -18.25 -7.84 15.54
CA TYR A 114 -16.83 -7.78 15.28
C TYR A 114 -16.00 -7.72 16.56
N ASN A 115 -16.45 -7.00 17.59
CA ASN A 115 -15.79 -6.99 18.91
C ASN A 115 -15.80 -8.37 19.56
N GLN A 116 -16.91 -9.11 19.48
CA GLN A 116 -16.97 -10.49 19.95
C GLN A 116 -16.01 -11.39 19.17
N ARG A 117 -15.92 -11.21 17.86
CA ARG A 117 -14.95 -11.90 17.01
C ARG A 117 -13.50 -11.58 17.38
N ILE A 118 -13.17 -10.33 17.70
CA ILE A 118 -11.86 -9.95 18.23
C ILE A 118 -11.60 -10.70 19.55
N GLY A 119 -12.58 -10.72 20.46
CA GLY A 119 -12.50 -11.45 21.73
C GLY A 119 -12.17 -12.94 21.56
N HIS A 120 -12.81 -13.61 20.58
CA HIS A 120 -12.53 -15.01 20.24
C HIS A 120 -11.09 -15.25 19.79
N TYR A 121 -10.49 -14.30 19.06
CA TYR A 121 -9.09 -14.40 18.65
C TYR A 121 -8.14 -14.03 19.78
N HIS A 122 -8.48 -13.03 20.59
CA HIS A 122 -7.68 -12.61 21.74
C HIS A 122 -7.48 -13.75 22.74
N SER A 123 -8.50 -14.60 22.95
CA SER A 123 -8.40 -15.74 23.89
C SER A 123 -7.41 -16.83 23.46
N ILE A 124 -7.11 -16.94 22.17
CA ILE A 124 -6.17 -17.94 21.61
C ILE A 124 -4.87 -17.34 21.09
N TYR A 125 -4.78 -16.01 21.04
CA TYR A 125 -3.65 -15.31 20.42
C TYR A 125 -2.36 -15.54 21.20
N LYS A 126 -1.34 -15.98 20.46
CA LYS A 126 0.05 -16.09 20.91
C LYS A 126 0.90 -15.25 19.96
N PRO A 127 1.45 -14.10 20.41
CA PRO A 127 2.34 -13.28 19.60
C PRO A 127 3.51 -14.08 19.04
N LEU A 128 4.11 -13.62 17.94
CA LEU A 128 5.37 -14.21 17.47
C LEU A 128 6.47 -14.03 18.52
N GLU A 129 7.30 -15.03 18.75
CA GLU A 129 8.46 -14.89 19.66
C GLU A 129 9.73 -15.46 19.03
N ASP A 130 10.89 -15.00 19.52
CA ASP A 130 12.21 -15.44 19.05
C ASP A 130 12.38 -16.96 19.17
N ALA A 131 11.71 -17.58 20.15
CA ALA A 131 11.69 -19.02 20.37
C ALA A 131 11.13 -19.81 19.17
N GLU A 132 10.33 -19.19 18.30
CA GLU A 132 9.86 -19.83 17.06
C GLU A 132 10.98 -19.97 16.03
N GLN A 133 12.12 -19.27 16.16
CA GLN A 133 13.26 -19.39 15.24
C GLN A 133 12.85 -19.20 13.76
N CYS A 134 12.09 -18.14 13.48
CA CYS A 134 11.65 -17.79 12.12
C CYS A 134 11.85 -16.30 11.82
N SER A 135 11.92 -15.97 10.53
CA SER A 135 11.96 -14.59 10.07
C SER A 135 10.60 -13.93 10.26
N PHE A 136 10.56 -12.80 10.97
CA PHE A 136 9.35 -12.02 11.12
C PHE A 136 9.58 -10.52 11.26
N ILE A 137 8.54 -9.75 10.93
CA ILE A 137 8.42 -8.33 11.19
C ILE A 137 7.14 -8.10 11.99
N LYS A 138 7.26 -7.50 13.17
CA LYS A 138 6.12 -6.97 13.92
C LYS A 138 5.99 -5.48 13.66
N VAL A 139 4.78 -5.07 13.31
CA VAL A 139 4.39 -3.66 13.15
C VAL A 139 3.41 -3.34 14.26
N ILE A 140 3.81 -2.48 15.20
CA ILE A 140 3.03 -2.14 16.39
C ILE A 140 2.44 -0.74 16.24
N ASP A 141 1.15 -0.63 16.54
CA ASP A 141 0.32 0.57 16.46
C ASP A 141 0.61 1.34 15.17
N VAL A 142 0.39 0.66 14.04
CA VAL A 142 0.39 1.33 12.72
C VAL A 142 1.77 1.93 12.38
N GLY A 143 2.83 1.22 12.79
CA GLY A 143 4.21 1.61 12.52
C GLY A 143 4.82 2.55 13.55
N ARG A 144 4.14 2.78 14.70
CA ARG A 144 4.73 3.49 15.85
C ARG A 144 6.01 2.81 16.33
N GLN A 145 6.02 1.48 16.35
CA GLN A 145 7.20 0.67 16.65
C GLN A 145 7.28 -0.52 15.70
N MET A 146 8.51 -0.98 15.42
CA MET A 146 8.74 -2.18 14.61
C MET A 146 9.83 -3.05 15.24
N PHE A 147 9.58 -4.35 15.21
CA PHE A 147 10.55 -5.37 15.64
C PHE A 147 10.81 -6.32 14.50
N CYS A 148 12.08 -6.56 14.18
CA CYS A 148 12.48 -7.45 13.12
C CYS A 148 13.34 -8.56 13.71
N ASN A 149 13.01 -9.80 13.39
CA ASN A 149 13.78 -10.97 13.78
C ASN A 149 14.21 -11.72 12.52
N GLN A 150 15.50 -12.02 12.40
CA GLN A 150 16.06 -12.84 11.33
C GLN A 150 15.63 -12.41 9.90
N VAL A 151 15.58 -11.10 9.65
CA VAL A 151 15.30 -10.56 8.31
C VAL A 151 16.57 -10.66 7.46
N TYR A 152 16.51 -11.47 6.41
CA TYR A 152 17.68 -11.77 5.57
C TYR A 152 17.43 -11.46 4.09
N GLY A 153 18.53 -11.21 3.38
CA GLY A 153 18.50 -11.02 1.93
C GLY A 153 17.83 -9.72 1.48
N TYR A 154 17.73 -9.58 0.16
CA TYR A 154 17.23 -8.36 -0.46
C TYR A 154 15.71 -8.18 -0.26
N LEU A 155 14.92 -9.21 -0.56
CA LEU A 155 13.46 -9.09 -0.60
C LEU A 155 12.87 -8.78 0.79
N GLN A 156 13.26 -9.52 1.83
CA GLN A 156 12.74 -9.29 3.18
C GLN A 156 13.17 -7.92 3.72
N SER A 157 14.39 -7.47 3.40
CA SER A 157 14.86 -6.11 3.75
C SER A 157 14.05 -5.03 3.05
N ARG A 158 13.65 -5.23 1.79
CA ARG A 158 12.77 -4.29 1.07
C ARG A 158 11.35 -4.28 1.64
N ILE A 159 10.84 -5.44 2.08
CA ILE A 159 9.56 -5.52 2.79
C ILE A 159 9.62 -4.77 4.12
N MET A 160 10.68 -4.99 4.91
CA MET A 160 10.92 -4.25 6.16
C MET A 160 10.97 -2.74 5.92
N PHE A 161 11.73 -2.30 4.91
CA PHE A 161 11.78 -0.89 4.54
C PHE A 161 10.41 -0.35 4.13
N LEU A 162 9.62 -1.10 3.35
CA LEU A 162 8.26 -0.71 2.99
C LEU A 162 7.40 -0.54 4.25
N MET A 163 7.38 -1.55 5.13
CA MET A 163 6.58 -1.51 6.36
C MET A 163 6.94 -0.32 7.26
N ALA A 164 8.22 0.05 7.35
CA ALA A 164 8.67 1.21 8.10
C ALA A 164 8.23 2.57 7.53
N ASN A 165 7.83 2.60 6.25
CA ASN A 165 7.42 3.83 5.56
C ASN A 165 5.91 3.89 5.25
N LEU A 166 5.16 2.81 5.51
CA LEU A 166 3.72 2.79 5.31
C LEU A 166 3.03 3.67 6.37
N GLN A 167 2.13 4.54 5.91
CA GLN A 167 1.23 5.30 6.76
C GLN A 167 -0.20 4.99 6.34
N ILE A 168 -1.00 4.44 7.26
CA ILE A 168 -2.41 4.14 6.93
C ILE A 168 -3.35 5.29 7.28
N ARG A 169 -2.89 6.31 8.03
CA ARG A 169 -3.70 7.50 8.31
C ARG A 169 -4.03 8.20 6.97
N PRO A 170 -5.32 8.40 6.64
CA PRO A 170 -5.71 9.09 5.43
C PRO A 170 -5.05 10.47 5.33
N ARG A 171 -4.43 10.75 4.20
CA ARG A 171 -3.82 12.05 3.90
C ARG A 171 -3.96 12.35 2.42
N PRO A 172 -4.37 13.58 2.05
CA PRO A 172 -4.48 13.93 0.64
C PRO A 172 -3.09 13.98 0.00
N ILE A 173 -2.95 13.33 -1.15
CA ILE A 173 -1.78 13.45 -2.03
C ILE A 173 -2.28 14.06 -3.33
N TRP A 174 -1.86 15.30 -3.61
CA TRP A 174 -2.20 15.97 -4.86
C TRP A 174 -1.12 15.73 -5.89
N LEU A 175 -1.53 15.23 -7.05
CA LEU A 175 -0.66 15.08 -8.20
C LEU A 175 -1.14 16.06 -9.27
N SER A 176 -0.22 16.90 -9.73
CA SER A 176 -0.44 17.73 -10.90
C SER A 176 0.84 17.86 -11.70
N ARG A 177 0.69 18.00 -13.01
CA ARG A 177 1.79 18.38 -13.88
C ARG A 177 2.15 19.85 -13.67
N HIS A 178 3.30 20.25 -14.22
CA HIS A 178 3.58 21.67 -14.40
C HIS A 178 2.49 22.34 -15.25
N GLY A 179 2.33 23.66 -15.12
CA GLY A 179 1.52 24.44 -16.06
C GLY A 179 1.99 24.23 -17.51
N GLN A 180 1.12 24.46 -18.49
CA GLN A 180 1.47 24.29 -19.90
C GLN A 180 2.80 25.00 -20.23
N SER A 181 3.74 24.28 -20.83
CA SER A 181 5.04 24.81 -21.25
C SER A 181 5.05 25.24 -22.71
N MET A 182 6.07 25.99 -23.13
CA MET A 182 6.26 26.36 -24.53
C MET A 182 6.42 25.12 -25.43
N TYR A 183 7.08 24.06 -24.97
CA TYR A 183 7.17 22.82 -25.74
C TYR A 183 5.82 22.12 -25.88
N ASN A 184 4.94 22.20 -24.86
CA ASN A 184 3.58 21.68 -25.01
C ASN A 184 2.80 22.43 -26.10
N THR A 185 2.98 23.76 -26.21
CA THR A 185 2.32 24.54 -27.29
C THR A 185 2.86 24.20 -28.69
N GLN A 186 4.06 23.64 -28.76
CA GLN A 186 4.72 23.24 -30.01
C GLN A 186 4.56 21.74 -30.31
N GLY A 187 3.92 20.97 -29.41
CA GLY A 187 3.84 19.52 -29.52
C GLY A 187 5.18 18.79 -29.36
N LYS A 188 6.17 19.43 -28.73
CA LYS A 188 7.51 18.87 -28.50
C LYS A 188 7.56 18.07 -27.20
N ILE A 189 8.33 16.98 -27.21
CA ILE A 189 8.60 16.13 -26.04
C ILE A 189 9.89 16.54 -25.34
N GLY A 190 10.00 16.21 -24.06
CA GLY A 190 11.21 16.44 -23.25
C GLY A 190 11.60 17.90 -23.08
N GLY A 191 12.90 18.17 -23.08
CA GLY A 191 13.53 19.47 -22.89
C GLY A 191 13.28 20.11 -21.53
N ASP A 192 13.69 21.37 -21.41
CA ASP A 192 13.47 22.19 -20.20
C ASP A 192 12.85 23.57 -20.51
N SER A 193 11.84 23.57 -21.38
CA SER A 193 11.17 24.81 -21.77
C SER A 193 10.39 25.45 -20.61
N LEU A 194 10.33 26.78 -20.60
CA LEU A 194 9.57 27.57 -19.63
C LEU A 194 8.05 27.43 -19.82
N LEU A 195 7.28 27.91 -18.84
CA LEU A 195 5.83 28.02 -18.93
C LEU A 195 5.39 28.92 -20.10
N SER A 196 4.29 28.53 -20.74
CA SER A 196 3.53 29.40 -21.63
C SER A 196 2.72 30.43 -20.81
N PRO A 197 2.13 31.46 -21.44
CA PRO A 197 1.21 32.36 -20.76
C PRO A 197 0.05 31.63 -20.06
N HIS A 198 -0.51 30.60 -20.69
CA HIS A 198 -1.54 29.75 -20.07
C HIS A 198 -0.99 28.94 -18.90
N GLY A 199 0.24 28.43 -18.99
CA GLY A 199 0.91 27.76 -17.88
C GLY A 199 1.11 28.68 -16.67
N ALA A 200 1.46 29.94 -16.90
CA ALA A 200 1.57 30.94 -15.84
C ALA A 200 0.21 31.24 -15.19
N MET A 201 -0.88 31.26 -15.97
CA MET A 201 -2.24 31.36 -15.42
C MET A 201 -2.60 30.15 -14.56
N TYR A 202 -2.25 28.94 -15.00
CA TYR A 202 -2.43 27.73 -14.20
C TYR A 202 -1.69 27.83 -12.86
N ALA A 203 -0.42 28.24 -12.86
CA ALA A 203 0.38 28.43 -11.66
C ALA A 203 -0.29 29.40 -10.66
N GLN A 204 -0.93 30.46 -11.15
CA GLN A 204 -1.70 31.39 -10.32
C GLN A 204 -2.96 30.74 -9.72
N GLN A 205 -3.66 29.91 -10.48
CA GLN A 205 -4.84 29.20 -9.96
C GLN A 205 -4.45 28.12 -8.95
N LEU A 206 -3.30 27.46 -9.16
CA LEU A 206 -2.75 26.50 -8.21
C LEU A 206 -2.39 27.19 -6.89
N ASP A 207 -1.73 28.35 -6.92
CA ASP A 207 -1.46 29.15 -5.71
C ASP A 207 -2.75 29.49 -4.96
N LYS A 208 -3.79 29.96 -5.67
CA LYS A 208 -5.11 30.24 -5.08
C LYS A 208 -5.75 29.00 -4.47
N PHE A 209 -5.68 27.86 -5.14
CA PHE A 209 -6.18 26.59 -4.62
C PHE A 209 -5.46 26.19 -3.32
N ILE A 210 -4.14 26.34 -3.28
CA ILE A 210 -3.35 26.04 -2.08
C ILE A 210 -3.74 26.97 -0.93
N ILE A 211 -3.89 28.27 -1.18
CA ILE A 211 -4.31 29.23 -0.15
C ILE A 211 -5.70 28.90 0.39
N ALA A 212 -6.64 28.54 -0.49
CA ALA A 212 -8.02 28.29 -0.10
C ALA A 212 -8.21 26.99 0.70
N ASN A 213 -7.37 25.97 0.44
CA ASN A 213 -7.54 24.63 1.02
C ASN A 213 -6.47 24.27 2.05
N TYR A 214 -5.34 24.97 2.08
CA TYR A 214 -4.20 24.71 2.95
C TYR A 214 -3.71 26.02 3.58
N PRO A 215 -4.32 26.45 4.72
CA PRO A 215 -3.87 27.60 5.51
C PRO A 215 -2.40 27.49 5.94
N GLU A 216 -1.74 28.61 6.25
CA GLU A 216 -0.26 28.68 6.43
C GLU A 216 0.29 27.74 7.51
N ASP A 217 -0.49 27.48 8.56
CA ASP A 217 -0.17 26.54 9.64
C ASP A 217 -0.29 25.06 9.23
N THR A 218 -0.92 24.76 8.09
CA THR A 218 -1.04 23.41 7.58
C THR A 218 0.31 22.89 7.12
N ARG A 219 0.72 21.72 7.62
CA ARG A 219 1.94 21.04 7.16
C ARG A 219 1.75 20.50 5.74
N LEU A 220 2.11 21.32 4.75
CA LEU A 220 2.10 20.96 3.33
C LEU A 220 3.53 20.79 2.81
N SER A 221 3.85 19.62 2.26
CA SER A 221 5.10 19.38 1.54
C SER A 221 4.85 19.50 0.04
N VAL A 222 5.58 20.39 -0.64
CA VAL A 222 5.45 20.60 -2.09
C VAL A 222 6.68 20.04 -2.77
N TRP A 223 6.50 19.09 -3.68
CA TRP A 223 7.59 18.46 -4.41
C TRP A 223 7.53 18.83 -5.88
N THR A 224 8.69 19.11 -6.48
CA THR A 224 8.81 19.34 -7.92
C THR A 224 9.93 18.51 -8.51
N SER A 225 9.95 18.40 -9.83
CA SER A 225 11.15 18.00 -10.55
C SER A 225 12.24 19.08 -10.47
N THR A 226 13.37 18.85 -11.12
CA THR A 226 14.44 19.86 -11.26
C THR A 226 14.22 20.80 -12.45
N MET A 227 13.24 20.51 -13.30
CA MET A 227 12.93 21.25 -14.52
C MET A 227 12.33 22.64 -14.26
N ALA A 228 12.70 23.62 -15.08
CA ALA A 228 12.28 25.02 -14.97
C ALA A 228 10.75 25.17 -14.90
N ARG A 229 10.02 24.43 -15.74
CA ARG A 229 8.54 24.48 -15.78
C ARG A 229 7.86 24.06 -14.48
N THR A 230 8.36 23.05 -13.77
CA THR A 230 7.78 22.67 -12.46
C THR A 230 8.15 23.69 -11.39
N GLY A 231 9.37 24.22 -11.43
CA GLY A 231 9.82 25.32 -10.57
C GLY A 231 8.97 26.59 -10.72
N GLN A 232 8.74 27.06 -11.96
CA GLN A 232 7.89 28.22 -12.24
C GLN A 232 6.44 28.00 -11.82
N THR A 233 5.94 26.77 -11.89
CA THR A 233 4.55 26.44 -11.50
C THR A 233 4.32 26.68 -10.00
N VAL A 234 5.34 26.45 -9.17
CA VAL A 234 5.22 26.58 -7.71
C VAL A 234 5.94 27.81 -7.14
N GLU A 235 6.47 28.68 -7.99
CA GLU A 235 7.27 29.85 -7.58
C GLU A 235 6.53 30.74 -6.55
N ARG A 236 5.23 30.97 -6.77
CA ARG A 236 4.38 31.75 -5.85
C ARG A 236 4.17 31.05 -4.51
N ILE A 237 4.03 29.72 -4.54
CA ILE A 237 3.87 28.90 -3.34
C ILE A 237 5.16 28.97 -2.51
N ALA A 238 6.33 28.86 -3.16
CA ALA A 238 7.63 29.00 -2.53
C ALA A 238 7.86 30.41 -1.94
N ALA A 239 7.48 31.46 -2.68
CA ALA A 239 7.63 32.85 -2.25
C ALA A 239 6.84 33.19 -0.97
N ARG A 240 5.81 32.40 -0.64
CA ARG A 240 5.04 32.49 0.61
C ARG A 240 5.67 31.71 1.78
N GLY A 241 6.88 31.17 1.61
CA GLY A 241 7.59 30.43 2.66
C GLY A 241 7.23 28.95 2.77
N ARG A 242 6.43 28.40 1.84
CA ARG A 242 6.20 26.95 1.79
C ARG A 242 7.48 26.22 1.41
N THR A 243 7.75 25.11 2.09
CA THR A 243 8.89 24.25 1.76
C THR A 243 8.64 23.53 0.43
N VAL A 244 9.47 23.86 -0.56
CA VAL A 244 9.51 23.18 -1.86
C VAL A 244 10.76 22.31 -1.94
N VAL A 245 10.60 21.02 -2.20
CA VAL A 245 11.70 20.06 -2.36
C VAL A 245 11.79 19.66 -3.83
N LYS A 246 12.98 19.81 -4.42
CA LYS A 246 13.24 19.39 -5.80
C LYS A 246 13.80 17.97 -5.82
N TRP A 247 13.23 17.12 -6.65
CA TRP A 247 13.62 15.72 -6.82
C TRP A 247 13.98 15.46 -8.28
N LYS A 248 15.21 15.02 -8.54
CA LYS A 248 15.65 14.63 -9.89
C LYS A 248 14.86 13.42 -10.41
N GLN A 249 14.43 12.54 -9.51
CA GLN A 249 13.61 11.37 -9.83
C GLN A 249 12.20 11.73 -10.29
N LEU A 250 11.77 12.98 -10.13
CA LEU A 250 10.52 13.50 -10.68
C LEU A 250 10.71 14.20 -12.03
N ASP A 251 11.93 14.26 -12.56
CA ASP A 251 12.18 14.74 -13.92
C ASP A 251 11.37 13.90 -14.92
N GLU A 252 10.87 14.58 -15.96
CA GLU A 252 10.20 13.91 -17.08
C GLU A 252 11.10 12.82 -17.67
N ILE A 253 10.47 11.79 -18.24
CA ILE A 253 11.19 10.72 -18.93
C ILE A 253 12.18 11.31 -19.94
N ASP A 254 13.41 10.81 -19.90
CA ASP A 254 14.46 11.22 -20.82
C ASP A 254 14.18 10.61 -22.21
N ALA A 255 13.86 11.46 -23.17
CA ALA A 255 13.58 11.07 -24.54
C ALA A 255 14.86 10.80 -25.36
N GLY A 256 16.06 10.99 -24.78
CA GLY A 256 17.34 10.74 -25.41
C GLY A 256 17.49 11.51 -26.73
N ILE A 257 17.76 10.79 -27.82
CA ILE A 257 17.93 11.36 -29.17
C ILE A 257 16.67 12.04 -29.72
N CYS A 258 15.52 11.81 -29.10
CA CYS A 258 14.23 12.39 -29.48
C CYS A 258 13.88 13.67 -28.69
N ASP A 259 14.75 14.11 -27.77
CA ASP A 259 14.48 15.29 -26.94
C ASP A 259 14.28 16.56 -27.79
N GLY A 260 13.20 17.29 -27.50
CA GLY A 260 12.82 18.52 -28.22
C GLY A 260 12.19 18.31 -29.59
N LEU A 261 11.94 17.07 -30.01
CA LEU A 261 11.20 16.77 -31.25
C LEU A 261 9.70 16.70 -31.01
N THR A 262 8.91 16.90 -32.06
CA THR A 262 7.50 16.52 -32.08
C THR A 262 7.35 15.05 -32.43
N TYR A 263 6.25 14.40 -32.03
CA TYR A 263 6.00 13.00 -32.43
C TYR A 263 6.09 12.76 -33.95
N PRO A 264 5.55 13.64 -34.83
CA PRO A 264 5.77 13.52 -36.27
C PRO A 264 7.24 13.57 -36.69
N GLN A 265 8.05 14.42 -36.05
CA GLN A 265 9.49 14.48 -36.32
C GLN A 265 10.22 13.23 -35.84
N VAL A 266 9.79 12.62 -34.74
CA VAL A 266 10.33 11.32 -34.29
C VAL A 266 9.98 10.24 -35.31
N ALA A 267 8.72 10.15 -35.75
CA ALA A 267 8.28 9.17 -36.75
C ALA A 267 9.02 9.31 -38.09
N GLU A 268 9.37 10.54 -38.49
CA GLU A 268 10.12 10.81 -39.72
C GLU A 268 11.62 10.48 -39.57
N ARG A 269 12.24 10.83 -38.43
CA ARG A 269 13.69 10.72 -38.23
C ARG A 269 14.15 9.37 -37.68
N TYR A 270 13.31 8.76 -36.85
CA TYR A 270 13.57 7.53 -36.10
C TYR A 270 12.36 6.58 -36.25
N PRO A 271 12.07 6.12 -37.48
CA PRO A 271 10.87 5.31 -37.75
C PRO A 271 10.90 3.96 -37.05
N ASP A 272 12.09 3.37 -36.85
CA ASP A 272 12.25 2.06 -36.20
C ASP A 272 12.00 2.15 -34.68
N GLU A 273 12.33 3.29 -34.06
CA GLU A 273 12.14 3.57 -32.65
C GLU A 273 10.73 4.08 -32.31
N TYR A 274 9.97 4.55 -33.29
CA TYR A 274 8.62 5.08 -33.10
C TYR A 274 7.53 3.99 -33.00
N LEU A 275 7.81 2.79 -33.52
CA LEU A 275 6.86 1.68 -33.66
C LEU A 275 6.52 0.97 -32.34
#